data_AF-A0A4T3EYM8-F1
#
_entry.id   AF-A0A4T3EYM8-F1
#
_cell.length_a   1.000
_cell.length_b   1.000
_cell.length_c   1.000
_cell.angle_alpha   90.00
_cell.angle_beta   90.00
_cell.angle_gamma   90.00
#
_symmetry.space_group_name_H-M   'P 1'
#
loop_
_entity.id
_entity.type
_entity.pdbx_description
1 polymer ?
#
loop_
_entity_poly.entity_id
_entity_poly.type
_entity_poly.pdbx_seq_one_letter_code
_entity_poly.pdbx_strand_id
1 'polypeptide(L)'
;MGWWRKNGLALGDDPADAVGDCLDRILQRQPTILSELLGAIDAALRRNPGEFVSDPLPRLGSLVAIADSRADPVSAQPAPEWMIDECHSALETIAMHYRDSGHDRVPTLAELLETFAFVLRPLVPVAVLAEPGFALAKLEYGDGATEVRIAGVGWRGLEAVLEQWQLRRDPDAVPQGADPPAFASWTRQPDLGLEVDWHAPPAEPPWIEVRGAAAGQIAAAIAEHLGGRILPTGEAALAELLTIPTARKGPVSPRNAEDRWSLVAAMAATPEAPEPTLARPLVAAGLVDSDWRVRMVAAWAVGRWRYGELADAAQSAALPPPDFGGLNGEDRHTLLALRDCAAARARGAGVPHGADPAKQAFLDRITALLDGLPHTPASRSEALLIALLRRPGIPPDKVPRAWQAWYAPPPPEQPPTET
;
A
#
# COMPACT_ATOMS: atom_id res chain seq x y z
N MET A 1 -3.01 17.80 -22.54
CA MET A 1 -4.26 17.02 -22.42
C MET A 1 -3.86 15.56 -22.42
N GLY A 2 -3.76 14.99 -21.22
CA GLY A 2 -2.94 13.81 -20.95
C GLY A 2 -3.82 12.60 -20.70
N TRP A 3 -4.16 11.90 -21.77
CA TRP A 3 -4.80 10.58 -21.69
C TRP A 3 -3.83 9.61 -21.01
N TRP A 4 -4.20 8.99 -19.90
CA TRP A 4 -3.42 7.85 -19.39
C TRP A 4 -4.04 6.54 -19.84
N ARG A 5 -3.18 5.64 -20.33
CA ARG A 5 -3.56 4.32 -20.83
C ARG A 5 -3.02 3.25 -19.91
N LYS A 6 -3.88 2.33 -19.48
CA LYS A 6 -3.50 1.13 -18.73
C LYS A 6 -4.36 -0.04 -19.21
N ASN A 7 -3.74 -1.18 -19.52
CA ASN A 7 -4.42 -2.37 -20.06
C ASN A 7 -5.25 -2.13 -21.34
N GLY A 8 -4.88 -1.14 -22.17
CA GLY A 8 -5.62 -0.80 -23.39
C GLY A 8 -6.86 0.08 -23.18
N LEU A 9 -7.20 0.42 -21.93
CA LEU A 9 -8.23 1.39 -21.59
C LEU A 9 -7.62 2.77 -21.52
N ALA A 10 -8.21 3.73 -22.22
CA ALA A 10 -7.87 5.14 -22.12
C ALA A 10 -8.92 5.79 -21.23
N LEU A 11 -8.52 6.18 -20.02
CA LEU A 11 -9.36 6.97 -19.14
C LEU A 11 -9.34 8.40 -19.67
N GLY A 12 -10.51 8.92 -20.06
CA GLY A 12 -10.63 10.26 -20.63
C GLY A 12 -10.41 11.36 -19.60
N ASP A 13 -10.21 12.60 -20.07
CA ASP A 13 -10.13 13.78 -19.21
C ASP A 13 -11.47 14.02 -18.46
N ASP A 14 -12.62 13.71 -19.08
CA ASP A 14 -13.95 14.05 -18.53
C ASP A 14 -14.26 13.44 -17.13
N PRO A 15 -13.97 12.15 -16.84
CA PRO A 15 -14.09 11.63 -15.48
C PRO A 15 -13.22 12.35 -14.45
N ALA A 16 -12.00 12.74 -14.82
CA ALA A 16 -11.10 13.48 -13.94
C ALA A 16 -11.60 14.91 -13.73
N ASP A 17 -12.10 15.57 -14.78
CA ASP A 17 -12.71 16.88 -14.71
C ASP A 17 -13.93 16.89 -13.79
N ALA A 18 -14.78 15.85 -13.84
CA ALA A 18 -15.93 15.73 -12.94
C ALA A 18 -15.52 15.66 -11.45
N VAL A 19 -14.41 14.97 -11.13
CA VAL A 19 -13.85 14.93 -9.78
C VAL A 19 -13.18 16.26 -9.42
N GLY A 20 -12.46 16.89 -10.35
CA GLY A 20 -11.82 18.19 -10.16
C GLY A 20 -12.83 19.29 -9.85
N ASP A 21 -13.88 19.38 -10.66
CA ASP A 21 -15.00 20.30 -10.48
C ASP A 21 -15.72 20.11 -9.14
N CYS A 22 -15.90 18.85 -8.72
CA CYS A 22 -16.45 18.53 -7.41
C CYS A 22 -15.56 19.05 -6.28
N LEU A 23 -14.26 18.76 -6.35
CA LEU A 23 -13.29 19.22 -5.38
C LEU A 23 -13.25 20.75 -5.30
N ASP A 24 -13.26 21.43 -6.44
CA ASP A 24 -13.28 22.90 -6.51
C ASP A 24 -14.53 23.48 -5.85
N ARG A 25 -15.72 22.92 -6.10
CA ARG A 25 -16.96 23.35 -5.43
C ARG A 25 -16.92 23.14 -3.92
N ILE A 26 -16.33 22.04 -3.46
CA ILE A 26 -16.15 21.75 -2.03
C ILE A 26 -15.18 22.75 -1.41
N LEU A 27 -14.02 22.98 -2.03
CA LEU A 27 -12.98 23.92 -1.56
C LEU A 27 -13.46 25.37 -1.54
N GLN A 28 -14.30 25.78 -2.50
CA GLN A 28 -14.92 27.10 -2.52
C GLN A 28 -15.85 27.35 -1.33
N ARG A 29 -16.53 26.31 -0.82
CA ARG A 29 -17.42 26.42 0.33
C ARG A 29 -16.67 26.35 1.66
N GLN A 30 -15.71 25.43 1.79
CA GLN A 30 -14.89 25.34 2.99
C GLN A 30 -13.52 24.70 2.70
N PRO A 31 -12.45 25.12 3.42
CA PRO A 31 -11.21 24.37 3.45
C PRO A 31 -11.50 22.92 3.83
N THR A 32 -11.15 21.98 2.95
CA THR A 32 -11.55 20.58 3.10
C THR A 32 -10.56 19.82 3.98
N ILE A 33 -11.07 19.05 4.94
CA ILE A 33 -10.28 18.06 5.65
C ILE A 33 -10.38 16.76 4.84
N LEU A 34 -9.24 16.26 4.36
CA LEU A 34 -9.17 15.05 3.52
C LEU A 34 -10.00 13.87 4.05
N SER A 35 -10.02 13.65 5.37
CA SER A 35 -10.82 12.60 5.99
C SER A 35 -12.33 12.78 5.76
N GLU A 36 -12.84 14.00 5.74
CA GLU A 36 -14.26 14.28 5.44
C GLU A 36 -14.56 14.05 3.95
N LEU A 37 -13.66 14.44 3.05
CA LEU A 37 -13.81 14.17 1.62
C LEU A 37 -13.87 12.67 1.32
N LEU A 38 -12.99 11.89 1.95
CA LEU A 38 -13.03 10.42 1.88
C LEU A 38 -14.35 9.87 2.41
N GLY A 39 -14.89 10.45 3.49
CA GLY A 39 -16.22 10.07 3.99
C GLY A 39 -17.36 10.43 3.06
N ALA A 40 -17.25 11.56 2.36
CA ALA A 40 -18.24 11.99 1.40
C ALA A 40 -18.29 11.06 0.18
N ILE A 41 -17.12 10.68 -0.35
CA ILE A 41 -17.00 9.72 -1.46
C ILE A 41 -17.56 8.35 -1.02
N ASP A 42 -17.20 7.87 0.17
CA ASP A 42 -17.72 6.59 0.71
C ASP A 42 -19.25 6.60 0.80
N ALA A 43 -19.80 7.65 1.41
CA ALA A 43 -21.24 7.79 1.62
C ALA A 43 -21.98 7.92 0.29
N ALA A 44 -21.44 8.67 -0.67
CA ALA A 44 -22.02 8.83 -2.00
C ALA A 44 -22.05 7.51 -2.77
N LEU A 45 -20.94 6.74 -2.77
CA LEU A 45 -20.87 5.42 -3.38
C LEU A 45 -21.88 4.43 -2.79
N ARG A 46 -22.11 4.48 -1.48
CA ARG A 46 -23.04 3.58 -0.79
C ARG A 46 -24.52 3.88 -1.03
N ARG A 47 -24.87 5.10 -1.45
CA ARG A 47 -26.28 5.45 -1.73
C ARG A 47 -26.86 4.55 -2.81
N ASN A 48 -26.16 4.42 -3.95
CA ASN A 48 -26.59 3.61 -5.10
C ASN A 48 -25.39 2.91 -5.79
N PRO A 49 -24.80 1.89 -5.17
CA PRO A 49 -23.53 1.33 -5.64
C PRO A 49 -23.59 0.73 -7.05
N GLY A 50 -24.69 0.05 -7.39
CA GLY A 50 -24.89 -0.54 -8.71
C GLY A 50 -25.11 0.47 -9.84
N GLU A 51 -25.32 1.76 -9.53
CA GLU A 51 -25.43 2.82 -10.53
C GLU A 51 -24.08 3.44 -10.87
N PHE A 52 -23.08 3.30 -9.99
CA PHE A 52 -21.78 3.96 -10.13
C PHE A 52 -20.64 3.01 -10.46
N VAL A 53 -20.71 1.76 -10.00
CA VAL A 53 -19.65 0.77 -10.27
C VAL A 53 -20.22 -0.55 -10.79
N SER A 54 -19.47 -1.17 -11.69
CA SER A 54 -19.87 -2.39 -12.41
C SER A 54 -19.55 -3.67 -11.65
N ASP A 55 -18.55 -3.61 -10.77
CA ASP A 55 -18.19 -4.74 -9.91
C ASP A 55 -19.13 -4.80 -8.69
N PRO A 56 -19.47 -6.01 -8.21
CA PRO A 56 -20.18 -6.14 -6.96
C PRO A 56 -19.35 -5.52 -5.84
N LEU A 57 -19.85 -4.43 -5.24
CA LEU A 57 -19.17 -3.84 -4.09
C LEU A 57 -19.09 -4.89 -2.97
N PRO A 58 -17.88 -5.27 -2.51
CA PRO A 58 -17.77 -5.96 -1.24
C PRO A 58 -18.40 -5.09 -0.16
N ARG A 59 -18.67 -5.64 1.03
CA ARG A 59 -19.00 -4.81 2.20
C ARG A 59 -17.81 -3.91 2.49
N LEU A 60 -17.76 -2.74 1.87
CA LEU A 60 -16.70 -1.77 2.08
C LEU A 60 -16.76 -1.33 3.54
N GLY A 61 -15.60 -1.19 4.17
CA GLY A 61 -15.48 -0.58 5.48
C GLY A 61 -15.57 0.92 5.46
N SER A 62 -14.42 1.52 5.20
CA SER A 62 -14.16 2.96 5.16
C SER A 62 -12.99 3.22 4.20
N LEU A 63 -13.04 4.32 3.45
CA LEU A 63 -11.94 4.75 2.58
C LEU A 63 -10.77 5.26 3.41
N VAL A 64 -9.54 5.06 2.95
CA VAL A 64 -8.31 5.45 3.65
C VAL A 64 -7.33 6.09 2.66
N ALA A 65 -6.81 7.28 2.91
CA ALA A 65 -5.72 7.81 2.10
C ALA A 65 -4.37 7.60 2.77
N ILE A 66 -3.32 7.33 2.00
CA ILE A 66 -1.96 7.21 2.50
C ILE A 66 -1.12 8.25 1.78
N ALA A 67 -0.48 9.17 2.50
CA ALA A 67 0.43 10.11 1.85
C ALA A 67 1.84 9.52 1.82
N ASP A 68 2.57 9.63 0.68
CA ASP A 68 3.99 9.24 0.60
C ASP A 68 4.85 9.87 1.69
N SER A 69 4.43 11.03 2.20
CA SER A 69 5.14 11.81 3.23
C SER A 69 4.62 11.61 4.66
N ARG A 70 3.49 10.91 4.88
CA ARG A 70 2.91 10.71 6.22
C ARG A 70 2.97 9.24 6.63
N ALA A 71 3.43 9.02 7.86
CA ALA A 71 3.44 7.69 8.46
C ALA A 71 2.03 7.18 8.83
N ASP A 72 1.08 8.10 9.01
CA ASP A 72 -0.27 7.77 9.48
C ASP A 72 -1.29 7.78 8.34
N PRO A 73 -2.01 6.68 8.09
CA PRO A 73 -3.12 6.65 7.16
C PRO A 73 -4.25 7.59 7.61
N VAL A 74 -4.88 8.28 6.66
CA VAL A 74 -6.02 9.17 6.90
C VAL A 74 -7.30 8.41 6.59
N SER A 75 -7.99 7.96 7.64
CA SER A 75 -9.28 7.27 7.50
C SER A 75 -10.42 8.25 7.24
N ALA A 76 -11.44 7.78 6.50
CA ALA A 76 -12.66 8.54 6.29
C ALA A 76 -13.36 8.88 7.61
N GLN A 77 -13.88 10.10 7.70
CA GLN A 77 -14.69 10.63 8.80
C GLN A 77 -16.07 11.02 8.27
N PRO A 78 -17.13 11.05 9.10
CA PRO A 78 -18.44 11.50 8.68
C PRO A 78 -18.39 12.87 7.99
N ALA A 79 -18.95 12.94 6.78
CA ALA A 79 -18.99 14.15 5.98
C ALA A 79 -20.36 14.85 6.10
N PRO A 80 -20.43 16.18 5.94
CA PRO A 80 -21.70 16.87 5.87
C PRO A 80 -22.46 16.52 4.59
N GLU A 81 -23.80 16.45 4.67
CA GLU A 81 -24.69 15.99 3.59
C GLU A 81 -24.43 16.67 2.24
N TRP A 82 -24.20 17.98 2.26
CA TRP A 82 -23.95 18.74 1.04
C TRP A 82 -22.68 18.29 0.31
N MET A 83 -21.64 17.82 1.03
CA MET A 83 -20.39 17.33 0.43
C MET A 83 -20.62 15.94 -0.18
N ILE A 84 -21.46 15.14 0.46
CA ILE A 84 -21.91 13.84 -0.07
C ILE A 84 -22.67 14.06 -1.38
N ASP A 85 -23.54 15.08 -1.47
CA ASP A 85 -24.29 15.41 -2.67
C ASP A 85 -23.40 15.87 -3.84
N GLU A 86 -22.35 16.67 -3.56
CA GLU A 86 -21.37 17.06 -4.58
C GLU A 86 -20.61 15.84 -5.11
N CYS A 87 -20.16 14.95 -4.22
CA CYS A 87 -19.49 13.70 -4.59
C CYS A 87 -20.42 12.79 -5.40
N HIS A 88 -21.69 12.68 -5.01
CA HIS A 88 -22.70 11.90 -5.71
C HIS A 88 -22.91 12.41 -7.15
N SER A 89 -23.00 13.73 -7.32
CA SER A 89 -23.16 14.35 -8.64
C SER A 89 -21.95 14.07 -9.55
N ALA A 90 -20.75 14.05 -8.98
CA ALA A 90 -19.53 13.67 -9.71
C ALA A 90 -19.57 12.19 -10.14
N LEU A 91 -20.00 11.29 -9.26
CA LEU A 91 -20.15 9.86 -9.56
C LEU A 91 -21.17 9.60 -10.67
N GLU A 92 -22.31 10.30 -10.65
CA GLU A 92 -23.32 10.25 -11.72
C GLU A 92 -22.71 10.69 -13.06
N THR A 93 -21.98 11.80 -13.07
CA THR A 93 -21.32 12.34 -14.27
C THR A 93 -20.30 11.35 -14.82
N ILE A 94 -19.45 10.77 -13.98
CA ILE A 94 -18.48 9.74 -14.38
C ILE A 94 -19.19 8.51 -14.96
N ALA A 95 -20.24 8.01 -14.29
CA ALA A 95 -21.00 6.86 -14.75
C ALA A 95 -21.68 7.11 -16.11
N MET A 96 -22.19 8.33 -16.35
CA MET A 96 -22.71 8.74 -17.65
C MET A 96 -21.61 8.75 -18.72
N HIS A 97 -20.45 9.35 -18.43
CA HIS A 97 -19.33 9.36 -19.38
C HIS A 97 -18.91 7.96 -19.81
N TYR A 98 -18.84 6.99 -18.88
CA TYR A 98 -18.49 5.62 -19.23
C TYR A 98 -19.54 4.95 -20.14
N ARG A 99 -20.83 5.23 -19.93
CA ARG A 99 -21.90 4.71 -20.79
C ARG A 99 -21.82 5.33 -22.19
N ASP A 100 -21.57 6.63 -22.27
CA ASP A 100 -21.62 7.40 -23.52
C ASP A 100 -20.33 7.29 -24.37
N SER A 101 -19.19 6.99 -23.74
CA SER A 101 -17.86 6.88 -24.40
C SER A 101 -17.61 5.54 -25.11
N GLY A 102 -18.66 4.72 -25.28
CA GLY A 102 -18.58 3.46 -26.02
C GLY A 102 -18.12 2.25 -25.19
N HIS A 103 -17.97 2.40 -23.87
CA HIS A 103 -17.76 1.26 -22.98
C HIS A 103 -19.08 0.52 -22.65
N ASP A 104 -20.23 1.18 -22.80
CA ASP A 104 -21.58 0.63 -22.56
C ASP A 104 -21.72 -0.02 -21.17
N ARG A 105 -21.01 0.55 -20.19
CA ARG A 105 -20.99 0.14 -18.77
C ARG A 105 -20.72 1.35 -17.89
N VAL A 106 -20.82 1.16 -16.57
CA VAL A 106 -20.28 2.10 -15.56
C VAL A 106 -18.82 1.71 -15.23
N PRO A 107 -17.99 2.57 -14.61
CA PRO A 107 -16.62 2.21 -14.26
C PRO A 107 -16.58 0.98 -13.33
N THR A 108 -15.43 0.31 -13.27
CA THR A 108 -15.10 -0.61 -12.18
C THR A 108 -14.79 0.20 -10.93
N LEU A 109 -14.83 -0.44 -9.75
CA LEU A 109 -14.42 0.26 -8.52
C LEU A 109 -12.96 0.72 -8.64
N ALA A 110 -12.08 -0.11 -9.20
CA ALA A 110 -10.68 0.22 -9.37
C ALA A 110 -10.48 1.45 -10.28
N GLU A 111 -11.13 1.50 -11.44
CA GLU A 111 -11.04 2.65 -12.36
C GLU A 111 -11.53 3.94 -11.72
N LEU A 112 -12.62 3.88 -10.97
CA LEU A 112 -13.15 5.04 -10.27
C LEU A 112 -12.14 5.58 -9.24
N LEU A 113 -11.47 4.68 -8.52
CA LEU A 113 -10.44 5.06 -7.56
C LEU A 113 -9.18 5.59 -8.20
N GLU A 114 -8.81 5.10 -9.39
CA GLU A 114 -7.72 5.70 -10.18
C GLU A 114 -8.02 7.15 -10.50
N THR A 115 -9.25 7.46 -10.90
CA THR A 115 -9.68 8.83 -11.16
C THR A 115 -9.60 9.70 -9.91
N PHE A 116 -10.11 9.23 -8.76
CA PHE A 116 -9.98 9.98 -7.51
C PHE A 116 -8.53 10.14 -7.06
N ALA A 117 -7.72 9.09 -7.11
CA ALA A 117 -6.31 9.15 -6.72
C ALA A 117 -5.52 10.14 -7.59
N PHE A 118 -5.81 10.16 -8.89
CA PHE A 118 -5.21 11.11 -9.83
C PHE A 118 -5.52 12.56 -9.47
N VAL A 119 -6.80 12.89 -9.26
CA VAL A 119 -7.23 14.27 -8.96
C VAL A 119 -6.82 14.70 -7.56
N LEU A 120 -6.83 13.78 -6.59
CA LEU A 120 -6.42 14.06 -5.22
C LEU A 120 -4.90 14.07 -5.05
N ARG A 121 -4.10 13.73 -6.07
CA ARG A 121 -2.62 13.73 -6.03
C ARG A 121 -2.01 15.00 -5.42
N PRO A 122 -2.48 16.23 -5.73
CA PRO A 122 -1.94 17.45 -5.13
C PRO A 122 -2.24 17.59 -3.63
N LEU A 123 -3.22 16.83 -3.12
CA LEU A 123 -3.63 16.82 -1.72
C LEU A 123 -3.06 15.60 -0.96
N VAL A 124 -2.87 14.47 -1.65
CA VAL A 124 -2.38 13.19 -1.11
C VAL A 124 -1.77 12.34 -2.23
N PRO A 125 -0.52 11.87 -2.09
CA PRO A 125 0.12 11.04 -3.11
C PRO A 125 -0.50 9.65 -3.37
N VAL A 126 -1.22 9.04 -2.41
CA VAL A 126 -1.85 7.71 -2.58
C VAL A 126 -3.26 7.64 -1.93
N ALA A 127 -4.23 7.04 -2.62
CA ALA A 127 -5.57 6.73 -2.09
C ALA A 127 -5.79 5.21 -1.97
N VAL A 128 -6.43 4.75 -0.89
CA VAL A 128 -6.71 3.34 -0.54
C VAL A 128 -8.20 3.17 -0.17
N LEU A 129 -8.85 2.05 -0.49
CA LEU A 129 -10.17 1.65 0.05
C LEU A 129 -10.09 0.18 0.53
N ALA A 130 -10.99 -0.46 1.30
CA ALA A 130 -11.86 -0.15 2.45
C ALA A 130 -12.24 -1.50 3.14
N GLU A 131 -12.34 -1.59 4.48
CA GLU A 131 -12.38 -2.89 5.22
C GLU A 131 -13.70 -3.33 5.91
N PRO A 132 -14.17 -4.57 5.70
CA PRO A 132 -13.46 -5.70 6.32
C PRO A 132 -13.16 -6.83 5.33
N GLY A 133 -11.92 -7.33 5.34
CA GLY A 133 -11.44 -8.39 4.45
C GLY A 133 -10.49 -7.91 3.35
N PHE A 134 -9.74 -6.84 3.62
CA PHE A 134 -8.69 -6.19 2.81
C PHE A 134 -8.49 -6.78 1.39
N ALA A 135 -9.15 -6.22 0.38
CA ALA A 135 -8.66 -6.26 -1.00
C ALA A 135 -7.86 -4.98 -1.22
N LEU A 136 -6.54 -5.09 -1.16
CA LEU A 136 -5.61 -3.98 -1.32
C LEU A 136 -5.35 -3.79 -2.82
N ALA A 137 -5.99 -2.81 -3.44
CA ALA A 137 -5.64 -2.40 -4.80
C ALA A 137 -4.61 -1.27 -4.72
N LYS A 138 -3.33 -1.60 -4.94
CA LYS A 138 -2.31 -0.61 -5.33
C LYS A 138 -2.65 -0.17 -6.75
N LEU A 139 -2.85 1.12 -6.94
CA LEU A 139 -2.98 1.70 -8.27
C LEU A 139 -1.58 2.06 -8.75
N GLU A 140 -0.93 1.09 -9.38
CA GLU A 140 0.35 1.31 -10.06
C GLU A 140 0.13 2.05 -11.37
N TYR A 141 0.83 3.16 -11.55
CA TYR A 141 1.09 3.71 -12.86
C TYR A 141 2.36 3.06 -13.42
N GLY A 142 2.16 2.16 -14.39
CA GLY A 142 3.10 1.80 -15.45
C GLY A 142 4.42 1.11 -15.07
N ASP A 143 4.44 -0.21 -15.19
CA ASP A 143 5.64 -0.97 -15.59
C ASP A 143 6.17 -0.40 -16.92
N GLY A 144 7.19 0.46 -16.88
CA GLY A 144 7.86 0.91 -18.11
C GLY A 144 8.87 2.04 -17.96
N ALA A 145 8.73 2.92 -16.98
CA ALA A 145 9.71 3.96 -16.70
C ALA A 145 10.00 3.95 -15.21
N THR A 146 11.26 3.71 -14.83
CA THR A 146 11.67 3.91 -13.44
C THR A 146 11.50 5.40 -13.14
N GLU A 147 10.57 5.77 -12.26
CA GLU A 147 10.41 7.13 -11.76
C GLU A 147 11.26 7.27 -10.50
N VAL A 148 12.12 8.29 -10.44
CA VAL A 148 12.94 8.58 -9.25
C VAL A 148 12.83 10.06 -8.92
N ARG A 149 12.47 10.35 -7.66
CA ARG A 149 12.36 11.73 -7.18
C ARG A 149 13.59 12.15 -6.39
N ILE A 150 14.00 13.40 -6.54
CA ILE A 150 15.15 14.00 -5.85
C ILE A 150 14.67 15.28 -5.18
N ALA A 151 14.78 15.36 -3.85
CA ALA A 151 14.44 16.56 -3.10
C ALA A 151 15.67 17.40 -2.77
N GLY A 152 15.45 18.70 -2.52
CA GLY A 152 16.51 19.60 -2.03
C GLY A 152 17.51 20.04 -3.09
N VAL A 153 17.18 19.83 -4.37
CA VAL A 153 17.98 20.30 -5.49
C VAL A 153 17.63 21.76 -5.78
N GLY A 154 18.63 22.60 -6.00
CA GLY A 154 18.45 23.99 -6.41
C GLY A 154 18.28 24.11 -7.93
N TRP A 155 17.44 25.05 -8.37
CA TRP A 155 17.25 25.37 -9.79
C TRP A 155 18.55 25.80 -10.50
N ARG A 156 19.41 26.56 -9.80
CA ARG A 156 20.66 27.07 -10.37
C ARG A 156 21.61 25.94 -10.73
N GLY A 157 21.99 25.88 -12.00
CA GLY A 157 22.92 24.87 -12.52
C GLY A 157 22.25 23.59 -13.01
N LEU A 158 20.96 23.40 -12.74
CA LEU A 158 20.21 22.23 -13.23
C LEU A 158 20.21 22.16 -14.76
N GLU A 159 19.85 23.25 -15.42
CA GLU A 159 19.81 23.33 -16.89
C GLU A 159 21.18 22.98 -17.51
N ALA A 160 22.27 23.52 -16.97
CA ALA A 160 23.62 23.23 -17.47
C ALA A 160 24.02 21.75 -17.31
N VAL A 161 23.60 21.09 -16.22
CA VAL A 161 23.84 19.66 -16.00
C VAL A 161 23.03 18.81 -16.99
N LEU A 162 21.75 19.15 -17.18
CA LEU A 162 20.88 18.40 -18.08
C LEU A 162 21.30 18.58 -19.55
N GLU A 163 21.69 19.78 -19.96
CA GLU A 163 22.23 20.06 -21.31
C GLU A 163 23.51 19.27 -21.60
N GLN A 164 24.42 19.13 -20.62
CA GLN A 164 25.61 18.29 -20.76
C GLN A 164 25.26 16.82 -21.05
N TRP A 165 24.09 16.37 -20.61
CA TRP A 165 23.57 15.02 -20.84
C TRP A 165 22.66 14.90 -22.06
N GLN A 166 22.69 15.92 -22.92
CA GLN A 166 21.93 16.00 -24.16
C GLN A 166 20.40 15.99 -23.93
N LEU A 167 19.96 16.38 -22.74
CA LEU A 167 18.56 16.65 -22.46
C LEU A 167 18.26 18.08 -22.92
N ARG A 168 17.18 18.24 -23.68
CA ARG A 168 16.73 19.54 -24.16
C ARG A 168 15.49 19.95 -23.40
N ARG A 169 15.46 21.21 -22.99
CA ARG A 169 14.31 21.79 -22.33
C ARG A 169 13.12 21.79 -23.29
N ASP A 170 11.98 21.30 -22.84
CA ASP A 170 10.76 21.31 -23.62
C ASP A 170 10.18 22.75 -23.63
N PRO A 171 10.10 23.41 -24.81
CA PRO A 171 9.55 24.76 -24.91
C PRO A 171 8.03 24.82 -24.66
N ASP A 172 7.32 23.69 -24.79
CA ASP A 172 5.86 23.60 -24.70
C ASP A 172 5.37 23.24 -23.28
N ALA A 173 6.29 22.91 -22.37
CA ALA A 173 6.03 22.60 -20.97
C ALA A 173 5.74 23.88 -20.13
N VAL A 174 4.48 24.37 -20.16
CA VAL A 174 3.89 25.39 -19.23
C VAL A 174 4.52 26.82 -19.35
N PRO A 175 3.86 27.93 -18.92
CA PRO A 175 4.43 29.27 -19.07
C PRO A 175 5.75 29.47 -18.31
N GLN A 176 6.83 29.70 -19.04
CA GLN A 176 8.22 29.74 -18.55
C GLN A 176 8.66 31.10 -17.95
N GLY A 177 7.72 31.96 -17.54
CA GLY A 177 8.00 33.39 -17.27
C GLY A 177 8.72 33.70 -15.94
N ALA A 178 8.91 32.72 -15.05
CA ALA A 178 9.50 32.91 -13.71
C ALA A 178 10.86 32.20 -13.58
N ASP A 179 11.77 32.75 -12.77
CA ASP A 179 13.09 32.19 -12.46
C ASP A 179 13.29 32.09 -10.92
N PRO A 180 13.18 30.89 -10.31
CA PRO A 180 12.90 29.59 -10.94
C PRO A 180 11.43 29.46 -11.40
N PRO A 181 11.15 28.64 -12.42
CA PRO A 181 9.78 28.32 -12.80
C PRO A 181 9.15 27.33 -11.82
N ALA A 182 7.81 27.35 -11.72
CA ALA A 182 7.06 26.37 -10.93
C ALA A 182 7.14 24.96 -11.54
N PHE A 183 7.34 24.88 -12.86
CA PHE A 183 7.53 23.65 -13.61
C PHE A 183 8.50 23.87 -14.78
N ALA A 184 9.36 22.90 -15.05
CA ALA A 184 10.14 22.82 -16.29
C ALA A 184 10.43 21.36 -16.62
N SER A 185 10.39 20.98 -17.89
CA SER A 185 10.68 19.62 -18.35
C SER A 185 11.84 19.59 -19.33
N TRP A 186 12.62 18.52 -19.29
CA TRP A 186 13.66 18.22 -20.26
C TRP A 186 13.51 16.78 -20.76
N THR A 187 13.57 16.62 -22.08
CA THR A 187 13.52 15.30 -22.72
C THR A 187 14.77 15.04 -23.53
N ARG A 188 15.17 13.76 -23.62
CA ARG A 188 16.23 13.36 -24.56
C ARG A 188 15.60 13.31 -25.95
N GLN A 189 16.30 13.87 -26.93
CA GLN A 189 15.84 13.92 -28.32
C GLN A 189 16.88 13.26 -29.22
N PRO A 190 16.48 12.42 -30.20
CA PRO A 190 15.10 12.04 -30.57
C PRO A 190 14.50 10.91 -29.71
N ASP A 191 15.28 10.33 -28.80
CA ASP A 191 14.88 9.23 -27.92
C ASP A 191 14.19 9.76 -26.66
N LEU A 192 12.85 9.76 -26.66
CA LEU A 192 12.00 10.14 -25.52
C LEU A 192 12.07 9.17 -24.33
N GLY A 193 12.98 8.20 -24.35
CA GLY A 193 13.16 7.23 -23.27
C GLY A 193 13.73 7.78 -21.97
N LEU A 194 13.98 9.09 -21.88
CA LEU A 194 14.42 9.79 -20.67
C LEU A 194 13.81 11.20 -20.60
N GLU A 195 13.17 11.47 -19.47
CA GLU A 195 12.53 12.75 -19.14
C GLU A 195 12.94 13.16 -17.72
N VAL A 196 13.16 14.45 -17.52
CA VAL A 196 13.49 15.06 -16.23
C VAL A 196 12.60 16.26 -16.03
N ASP A 197 11.87 16.29 -14.92
CA ASP A 197 10.96 17.38 -14.59
C ASP A 197 11.38 18.06 -13.30
N TRP A 198 11.38 19.39 -13.32
CA TRP A 198 11.52 20.23 -12.16
C TRP A 198 10.14 20.65 -11.66
N HIS A 199 9.94 20.55 -10.35
CA HIS A 199 8.72 20.99 -9.66
C HIS A 199 9.08 21.92 -8.51
N ALA A 200 8.44 23.08 -8.46
CA ALA A 200 8.56 24.04 -7.37
C ALA A 200 7.19 24.69 -7.05
N PRO A 201 6.22 23.92 -6.56
CA PRO A 201 4.93 24.48 -6.17
C PRO A 201 5.08 25.38 -4.93
N PRO A 202 4.17 26.35 -4.71
CA PRO A 202 4.30 27.32 -3.62
C PRO A 202 4.32 26.73 -2.20
N ALA A 203 3.73 25.55 -2.01
CA ALA A 203 3.51 24.95 -0.69
C ALA A 203 4.53 23.87 -0.30
N GLU A 204 5.44 23.49 -1.21
CA GLU A 204 6.35 22.37 -0.98
C GLU A 204 7.80 22.72 -1.38
N PRO A 205 8.80 22.10 -0.75
CA PRO A 205 10.18 22.19 -1.20
C PRO A 205 10.30 21.68 -2.64
N PRO A 206 11.16 22.29 -3.48
CA PRO A 206 11.30 21.85 -4.86
C PRO A 206 11.87 20.43 -4.96
N TRP A 207 11.47 19.72 -6.01
CA TRP A 207 11.97 18.40 -6.34
C TRP A 207 12.17 18.22 -7.84
N ILE A 208 12.93 17.19 -8.17
CA ILE A 208 13.12 16.71 -9.54
C ILE A 208 12.50 15.32 -9.65
N GLU A 209 11.77 15.09 -10.72
CA GLU A 209 11.28 13.77 -11.14
C GLU A 209 12.10 13.31 -12.34
N VAL A 210 12.70 12.12 -12.28
CA VAL A 210 13.46 11.52 -13.38
C VAL A 210 12.71 10.28 -13.85
N ARG A 211 12.32 10.25 -15.12
CA ARG A 211 11.55 9.17 -15.74
C ARG A 211 12.34 8.54 -16.88
N GLY A 212 12.36 7.21 -16.95
CA GLY A 212 12.88 6.49 -18.11
C GLY A 212 14.00 5.50 -17.79
N ALA A 213 14.64 4.98 -18.84
CA ALA A 213 15.70 3.99 -18.69
C ALA A 213 16.90 4.60 -17.94
N ALA A 214 17.40 3.88 -16.92
CA ALA A 214 18.49 4.32 -16.05
C ALA A 214 18.18 5.56 -15.18
N ALA A 215 16.90 5.89 -14.95
CA ALA A 215 16.51 7.02 -14.09
C ALA A 215 17.18 7.01 -12.71
N GLY A 216 17.38 5.85 -12.09
CA GLY A 216 18.10 5.75 -10.81
C GLY A 216 19.57 6.19 -10.87
N GLN A 217 20.30 5.86 -11.94
CA GLN A 217 21.69 6.29 -12.11
C GLN A 217 21.78 7.79 -12.37
N ILE A 218 20.85 8.30 -13.17
CA ILE A 218 20.74 9.72 -13.52
C ILE A 218 20.36 10.52 -12.28
N ALA A 219 19.38 10.05 -11.50
CA ALA A 219 18.97 10.69 -10.26
C ALA A 219 20.09 10.70 -9.23
N ALA A 220 20.89 9.64 -9.12
CA ALA A 220 22.08 9.61 -8.27
C ALA A 220 23.12 10.65 -8.72
N ALA A 221 23.37 10.76 -10.02
CA ALA A 221 24.29 11.75 -10.56
C ALA A 221 23.80 13.19 -10.36
N ILE A 222 22.50 13.46 -10.52
CA ILE A 222 21.91 14.79 -10.24
C ILE A 222 22.03 15.12 -8.75
N ALA A 223 21.67 14.17 -7.88
CA ALA A 223 21.76 14.33 -6.43
C ALA A 223 23.20 14.62 -5.98
N GLU A 224 24.18 13.88 -6.53
CA GLU A 224 25.60 14.09 -6.26
C GLU A 224 26.10 15.47 -6.75
N HIS A 225 25.72 15.87 -7.97
CA HIS A 225 26.22 17.10 -8.59
C HIS A 225 25.58 18.37 -8.04
N LEU A 226 24.30 18.31 -7.66
CA LEU A 226 23.51 19.47 -7.24
C LEU A 226 23.13 19.49 -5.75
N GLY A 227 23.59 18.49 -4.97
CA GLY A 227 23.40 18.45 -3.51
C GLY A 227 22.00 18.00 -3.06
N GLY A 228 21.34 17.14 -3.82
CA GLY A 228 20.01 16.61 -3.53
C GLY A 228 20.00 15.29 -2.75
N ARG A 229 18.82 14.87 -2.31
CA ARG A 229 18.58 13.55 -1.71
C ARG A 229 17.56 12.80 -2.56
N ILE A 230 17.92 11.62 -3.04
CA ILE A 230 16.96 10.69 -3.67
C ILE A 230 15.90 10.32 -2.63
N LEU A 231 14.63 10.54 -2.98
CA LEU A 231 13.50 10.10 -2.17
C LEU A 231 13.33 8.58 -2.32
N PRO A 232 12.98 7.86 -1.24
CA PRO A 232 12.67 6.44 -1.34
C PRO A 232 11.54 6.21 -2.35
N THR A 233 11.62 5.09 -3.09
CA THR A 233 10.48 4.65 -3.93
C THR A 233 9.27 4.34 -3.05
N GLY A 234 8.08 4.26 -3.62
CA GLY A 234 6.89 3.81 -2.90
C GLY A 234 7.11 2.46 -2.21
N GLU A 235 7.79 1.49 -2.85
CA GLU A 235 8.16 0.23 -2.21
C GLU A 235 9.14 0.41 -1.05
N ALA A 236 10.14 1.30 -1.21
CA ALA A 236 11.14 1.54 -0.18
C ALA A 236 10.55 2.30 1.02
N ALA A 237 9.63 3.23 0.80
CA ALA A 237 8.90 3.93 1.85
C ALA A 237 7.95 2.99 2.59
N LEU A 238 7.30 2.07 1.88
CA LEU A 238 6.45 1.04 2.47
C LEU A 238 7.25 -0.02 3.24
N ALA A 239 8.44 -0.39 2.74
CA ALA A 239 9.39 -1.21 3.48
C ALA A 239 9.93 -0.46 4.70
N GLU A 240 10.17 0.85 4.61
CA GLU A 240 10.62 1.69 5.72
C GLU A 240 9.55 1.82 6.82
N LEU A 241 8.26 1.89 6.45
CA LEU A 241 7.14 1.81 7.38
C LEU A 241 7.13 0.50 8.18
N LEU A 242 7.61 -0.59 7.57
CA LEU A 242 7.72 -1.89 8.24
C LEU A 242 9.06 -2.12 8.96
N THR A 243 10.14 -1.45 8.57
CA THR A 243 11.42 -1.55 9.26
C THR A 243 11.55 -0.44 10.30
N ILE A 244 11.47 -0.79 11.58
CA ILE A 244 12.06 0.08 12.60
C ILE A 244 13.54 0.26 12.22
N PRO A 245 14.06 1.49 12.09
CA PRO A 245 15.49 1.68 11.92
C PRO A 245 16.18 1.05 13.14
N THR A 246 16.87 -0.06 12.93
CA THR A 246 17.72 -0.72 13.94
C THR A 246 18.71 0.24 14.59
N ALA A 247 18.95 1.40 13.97
CA ALA A 247 19.84 2.46 14.41
C ALA A 247 19.25 3.46 15.43
N ARG A 248 17.92 3.56 15.64
CA ARG A 248 17.38 4.48 16.65
C ARG A 248 17.35 3.80 18.02
N LYS A 249 18.28 4.20 18.89
CA LYS A 249 18.34 3.89 20.34
C LYS A 249 17.16 4.52 21.11
N GLY A 250 15.93 4.23 20.70
CA GLY A 250 14.70 4.57 21.41
C GLY A 250 13.92 3.30 21.74
N PRO A 251 13.12 3.27 22.81
CA PRO A 251 12.25 2.14 23.09
C PRO A 251 11.30 1.95 21.91
N VAL A 252 11.29 0.74 21.34
CA VAL A 252 10.30 0.33 20.35
C VAL A 252 8.92 0.46 21.00
N SER A 253 8.10 1.39 20.51
CA SER A 253 6.72 1.53 21.00
C SER A 253 5.97 0.22 20.72
N PRO A 254 5.31 -0.39 21.73
CA PRO A 254 4.48 -1.58 21.54
C PRO A 254 3.35 -1.39 20.52
N ARG A 255 2.83 -0.15 20.40
CA ARG A 255 1.77 0.20 19.45
C ARG A 255 2.21 0.02 18.00
N ASN A 256 3.44 0.45 17.68
CA ASN A 256 3.99 0.32 16.34
C ASN A 256 4.15 -1.14 15.91
N ALA A 257 4.48 -2.05 16.83
CA ALA A 257 4.60 -3.48 16.52
C ALA A 257 3.22 -4.12 16.23
N GLU A 258 2.20 -3.67 16.96
CA GLU A 258 0.82 -4.13 16.78
C GLU A 258 0.24 -3.68 15.43
N ASP A 259 0.49 -2.44 15.02
CA ASP A 259 0.05 -1.91 13.73
C ASP A 259 0.73 -2.63 12.55
N ARG A 260 2.05 -2.85 12.63
CA ARG A 260 2.79 -3.63 11.62
C ARG A 260 2.31 -5.07 11.53
N TRP A 261 2.06 -5.72 12.67
CA TRP A 261 1.51 -7.06 12.68
C TRP A 261 0.12 -7.10 12.04
N SER A 262 -0.74 -6.13 12.36
CA SER A 262 -2.08 -6.00 11.76
C SER A 262 -2.01 -5.85 10.24
N LEU A 263 -1.11 -5.01 9.74
CA LEU A 263 -0.91 -4.78 8.31
C LEU A 263 -0.52 -6.06 7.58
N VAL A 264 0.53 -6.75 8.05
CA VAL A 264 1.03 -7.97 7.38
C VAL A 264 0.00 -9.10 7.51
N ALA A 265 -0.73 -9.20 8.63
CA ALA A 265 -1.78 -10.20 8.83
C ALA A 265 -2.96 -9.99 7.89
N ALA A 266 -3.42 -8.76 7.72
CA ALA A 266 -4.48 -8.40 6.79
C ALA A 266 -4.08 -8.73 5.34
N MET A 267 -2.86 -8.36 4.94
CA MET A 267 -2.31 -8.68 3.63
C MET A 267 -2.23 -10.20 3.41
N ALA A 268 -1.75 -10.96 4.40
CA ALA A 268 -1.68 -12.41 4.33
C ALA A 268 -3.07 -13.09 4.29
N ALA A 269 -4.11 -12.46 4.85
CA ALA A 269 -5.45 -13.03 4.86
C ALA A 269 -6.09 -13.12 3.46
N THR A 270 -5.53 -12.45 2.45
CA THR A 270 -6.06 -12.44 1.08
C THR A 270 -5.92 -13.82 0.41
N PRO A 271 -6.97 -14.29 -0.30
CA PRO A 271 -6.92 -15.58 -0.98
C PRO A 271 -5.81 -15.63 -2.03
N GLU A 272 -5.65 -14.54 -2.78
CA GLU A 272 -4.67 -14.38 -3.84
C GLU A 272 -3.48 -13.55 -3.36
N ALA A 273 -2.31 -13.78 -3.97
CA ALA A 273 -1.16 -12.94 -3.73
C ALA A 273 -1.50 -11.52 -4.21
N PRO A 274 -1.28 -10.48 -3.38
CA PRO A 274 -1.27 -9.12 -3.88
C PRO A 274 -0.19 -8.99 -4.96
N GLU A 275 -0.25 -7.88 -5.69
CA GLU A 275 0.73 -7.52 -6.69
C GLU A 275 2.18 -7.75 -6.15
N PRO A 276 3.02 -8.57 -6.84
CA PRO A 276 4.30 -9.00 -6.31
C PRO A 276 5.28 -7.88 -5.97
N THR A 277 5.26 -6.74 -6.68
CA THR A 277 6.16 -5.62 -6.36
C THR A 277 5.83 -4.97 -5.02
N LEU A 278 4.58 -5.03 -4.55
CA LEU A 278 4.19 -4.58 -3.21
C LEU A 278 4.36 -5.67 -2.15
N ALA A 279 3.86 -6.88 -2.43
CA ALA A 279 3.83 -7.93 -1.44
C ALA A 279 5.21 -8.46 -1.09
N ARG A 280 6.15 -8.55 -2.05
CA ARG A 280 7.49 -9.11 -1.79
C ARG A 280 8.32 -8.22 -0.85
N PRO A 281 8.46 -6.89 -1.06
CA PRO A 281 9.20 -6.03 -0.13
C PRO A 281 8.57 -6.00 1.27
N LEU A 282 7.24 -5.98 1.36
CA LEU A 282 6.52 -6.05 2.64
C LEU A 282 6.82 -7.34 3.39
N VAL A 283 6.76 -8.48 2.70
CA VAL A 283 7.10 -9.78 3.29
C VAL A 283 8.57 -9.83 3.69
N ALA A 284 9.48 -9.33 2.84
CA ALA A 284 10.91 -9.27 3.16
C ALA A 284 11.20 -8.41 4.40
N ALA A 285 10.58 -7.24 4.52
CA ALA A 285 10.67 -6.38 5.70
C ALA A 285 10.07 -7.07 6.94
N GLY A 286 8.92 -7.72 6.79
CA GLY A 286 8.27 -8.46 7.87
C GLY A 286 9.11 -9.62 8.41
N LEU A 287 9.89 -10.29 7.57
CA LEU A 287 10.79 -11.39 7.98
C LEU A 287 11.93 -10.94 8.91
N VAL A 288 12.34 -9.67 8.83
CA VAL A 288 13.39 -9.07 9.66
C VAL A 288 12.85 -8.16 10.77
N ASP A 289 11.52 -8.08 10.94
CA ASP A 289 10.89 -7.27 11.99
C ASP A 289 11.37 -7.69 13.39
N SER A 290 11.37 -6.77 14.35
CA SER A 290 11.63 -7.05 15.77
C SER A 290 10.56 -7.93 16.44
N ASP A 291 9.30 -7.86 16.01
CA ASP A 291 8.18 -8.63 16.56
C ASP A 291 8.07 -9.99 15.84
N TRP A 292 8.08 -11.07 16.63
CA TRP A 292 8.01 -12.42 16.08
C TRP A 292 6.70 -12.73 15.37
N ARG A 293 5.60 -12.07 15.75
CA ARG A 293 4.28 -12.24 15.13
C ARG A 293 4.32 -11.76 13.69
N VAL A 294 4.89 -10.59 13.45
CA VAL A 294 5.14 -10.05 12.10
C VAL A 294 5.98 -11.03 11.28
N ARG A 295 7.10 -11.51 11.85
CA ARG A 295 7.98 -12.49 11.18
C ARG A 295 7.26 -13.78 10.79
N MET A 296 6.40 -14.30 11.66
CA MET A 296 5.70 -15.57 11.39
C MET A 296 4.54 -15.42 10.39
N VAL A 297 3.85 -14.27 10.38
CA VAL A 297 2.90 -13.97 9.31
C VAL A 297 3.63 -13.83 7.97
N ALA A 298 4.76 -13.12 7.94
CA ALA A 298 5.57 -12.98 6.73
C ALA A 298 6.08 -14.34 6.23
N ALA A 299 6.54 -15.22 7.13
CA ALA A 299 6.93 -16.59 6.77
C ALA A 299 5.75 -17.39 6.18
N TRP A 300 4.55 -17.27 6.75
CA TRP A 300 3.34 -17.90 6.17
C TRP A 300 3.08 -17.38 4.74
N ALA A 301 3.20 -16.06 4.52
CA ALA A 301 2.98 -15.44 3.21
C ALA A 301 4.00 -15.94 2.16
N VAL A 302 5.28 -16.10 2.54
CA VAL A 302 6.31 -16.73 1.70
C VAL A 302 5.87 -18.11 1.19
N GLY A 303 5.38 -18.97 2.09
CA GLY A 303 4.93 -20.32 1.74
C GLY A 303 3.66 -20.34 0.89
N ARG A 304 2.68 -19.49 1.22
CA ARG A 304 1.42 -19.38 0.50
C ARG A 304 1.63 -18.92 -0.94
N TRP A 305 2.32 -17.81 -1.12
CA TRP A 305 2.51 -17.16 -2.42
C TRP A 305 3.75 -17.64 -3.18
N ARG A 306 4.52 -18.56 -2.57
CA ARG A 306 5.69 -19.22 -3.16
C ARG A 306 6.80 -18.25 -3.58
N TYR A 307 7.13 -17.32 -2.69
CA TYR A 307 8.27 -16.41 -2.87
C TYR A 307 9.60 -17.15 -2.63
N GLY A 308 10.06 -17.89 -3.64
CA GLY A 308 11.24 -18.74 -3.55
C GLY A 308 12.51 -17.99 -3.15
N GLU A 309 12.67 -16.74 -3.61
CA GLU A 309 13.76 -15.85 -3.27
C GLU A 309 13.81 -15.46 -1.78
N LEU A 310 12.69 -15.56 -1.07
CA LEU A 310 12.58 -15.26 0.36
C LEU A 310 12.63 -16.52 1.25
N ALA A 311 12.77 -17.71 0.66
CA ALA A 311 12.69 -18.97 1.41
C ALA A 311 13.77 -19.11 2.49
N ASP A 312 15.00 -18.66 2.22
CA ASP A 312 16.09 -18.71 3.19
C ASP A 312 15.89 -17.70 4.33
N ALA A 313 15.42 -16.50 4.00
CA ALA A 313 15.03 -15.50 4.99
C ALA A 313 13.91 -16.03 5.90
N ALA A 314 12.87 -16.64 5.31
CA ALA A 314 11.79 -17.29 6.06
C ALA A 314 12.31 -18.41 6.98
N GLN A 315 13.17 -19.30 6.46
CA GLN A 315 13.79 -20.38 7.24
C GLN A 315 14.60 -19.87 8.44
N SER A 316 15.22 -18.69 8.29
CA SER A 316 16.04 -18.06 9.32
C SER A 316 15.26 -17.23 10.33
N ALA A 317 13.96 -16.97 10.08
CA ALA A 317 13.14 -16.09 10.91
C ALA A 317 13.12 -16.55 12.38
N ALA A 318 13.50 -15.64 13.27
CA ALA A 318 13.67 -15.94 14.69
C ALA A 318 12.31 -16.06 15.40
N LEU A 319 12.17 -17.12 16.19
CA LEU A 319 11.03 -17.34 17.08
C LEU A 319 11.41 -17.03 18.52
N PRO A 320 10.45 -16.58 19.35
CA PRO A 320 10.71 -16.37 20.76
C PRO A 320 11.00 -17.72 21.45
N PRO A 321 11.64 -17.69 22.64
CA PRO A 321 11.78 -18.89 23.46
C PRO A 321 10.39 -19.39 23.93
N PRO A 322 10.31 -20.66 24.39
CA PRO A 322 9.12 -21.14 25.10
C PRO A 322 8.74 -20.20 26.26
N ASP A 323 7.46 -20.14 26.57
CA ASP A 323 6.81 -19.35 27.63
C ASP A 323 6.81 -17.81 27.41
N PHE A 324 7.34 -17.34 26.28
CA PHE A 324 7.24 -15.93 25.90
C PHE A 324 5.80 -15.56 25.51
N GLY A 325 5.19 -14.62 26.25
CA GLY A 325 3.87 -14.08 25.91
C GLY A 325 2.75 -15.11 25.87
N GLY A 326 2.87 -16.22 26.62
CA GLY A 326 1.86 -17.29 26.65
C GLY A 326 1.96 -18.33 25.54
N LEU A 327 3.06 -18.35 24.77
CA LEU A 327 3.42 -19.45 23.88
C LEU A 327 4.02 -20.61 24.68
N ASN A 328 3.41 -21.79 24.67
CA ASN A 328 4.02 -22.98 25.26
C ASN A 328 4.95 -23.71 24.27
N GLY A 329 5.51 -24.85 24.68
CA GLY A 329 6.38 -25.67 23.83
C GLY A 329 5.70 -26.20 22.55
N GLU A 330 4.42 -26.56 22.62
CA GLU A 330 3.64 -27.04 21.47
C GLU A 330 3.35 -25.92 20.45
N ASP A 331 3.09 -24.70 20.95
CA ASP A 331 2.86 -23.52 20.12
C ASP A 331 4.13 -23.17 19.35
N ARG A 332 5.27 -23.17 20.05
CA ARG A 332 6.56 -22.95 19.42
C ARG A 332 6.88 -24.04 18.39
N HIS A 333 6.53 -25.30 18.66
CA HIS A 333 6.70 -26.39 17.71
C HIS A 333 5.84 -26.18 16.45
N THR A 334 4.61 -25.70 16.61
CA THR A 334 3.71 -25.32 15.51
C THR A 334 4.31 -24.19 14.66
N LEU A 335 4.84 -23.14 15.29
CA LEU A 335 5.45 -22.02 14.56
C LEU A 335 6.75 -22.41 13.83
N LEU A 336 7.57 -23.29 14.44
CA LEU A 336 8.75 -23.84 13.77
C LEU A 336 8.36 -24.67 12.54
N ALA A 337 7.36 -25.53 12.67
CA ALA A 337 6.85 -26.31 11.55
C ALA A 337 6.27 -25.42 10.46
N LEU A 338 5.53 -24.36 10.81
CA LEU A 338 5.04 -23.38 9.86
C LEU A 338 6.19 -22.78 9.05
N ARG A 339 7.22 -22.29 9.74
CA ARG A 339 8.41 -21.67 9.13
C ARG A 339 9.10 -22.63 8.16
N ASP A 340 9.35 -23.85 8.61
CA ASP A 340 10.08 -24.86 7.82
C ASP A 340 9.25 -25.33 6.62
N CYS A 341 7.95 -25.58 6.78
CA CYS A 341 7.04 -25.95 5.68
C CYS A 341 6.87 -24.81 4.67
N ALA A 342 6.74 -23.57 5.14
CA ALA A 342 6.62 -22.41 4.26
C ALA A 342 7.87 -22.20 3.40
N ALA A 343 9.06 -22.30 3.99
CA ALA A 343 10.32 -22.19 3.27
C ALA A 343 10.51 -23.35 2.28
N ALA A 344 10.18 -24.59 2.66
CA ALA A 344 10.23 -25.75 1.76
C ALA A 344 9.31 -25.54 0.55
N ARG A 345 8.06 -25.16 0.80
CA ARG A 345 7.06 -24.90 -0.24
C ARG A 345 7.45 -23.77 -1.18
N ALA A 346 8.03 -22.68 -0.67
CA ALA A 346 8.50 -21.57 -1.48
C ALA A 346 9.64 -21.96 -2.43
N ARG A 347 10.53 -22.88 -2.01
CA ARG A 347 11.57 -23.47 -2.88
C ARG A 347 11.03 -24.44 -3.93
N GLY A 348 9.72 -24.74 -3.91
CA GLY A 348 9.14 -25.83 -4.70
C GLY A 348 9.55 -27.23 -4.21
N ALA A 349 10.07 -27.34 -2.98
CA ALA A 349 10.35 -28.61 -2.34
C ALA A 349 9.05 -29.22 -1.75
N GLY A 350 9.01 -30.55 -1.64
CA GLY A 350 7.93 -31.25 -0.94
C GLY A 350 7.90 -30.93 0.56
N VAL A 351 6.87 -31.43 1.25
CA VAL A 351 6.76 -31.32 2.71
C VAL A 351 8.04 -31.88 3.36
N PRO A 352 8.64 -31.20 4.37
CA PRO A 352 9.79 -31.72 5.08
C PRO A 352 9.53 -33.14 5.61
N HIS A 353 10.54 -34.01 5.56
CA HIS A 353 10.37 -35.40 5.97
C HIS A 353 10.32 -35.53 7.50
N GLY A 354 9.21 -36.06 8.02
CA GLY A 354 9.07 -36.46 9.41
C GLY A 354 9.83 -37.76 9.69
N ALA A 355 10.43 -37.89 10.87
CA ALA A 355 11.14 -39.11 11.28
C ALA A 355 10.17 -40.30 11.52
N ASP A 356 8.89 -40.01 11.76
CA ASP A 356 7.84 -40.98 12.01
C ASP A 356 6.51 -40.53 11.37
N PRO A 357 5.52 -41.44 11.24
CA PRO A 357 4.24 -41.13 10.61
C PRO A 357 3.43 -40.03 11.30
N ALA A 358 3.55 -39.87 12.63
CA ALA A 358 2.81 -38.86 13.36
C ALA A 358 3.38 -37.47 13.09
N LYS A 359 4.71 -37.34 13.06
CA LYS A 359 5.40 -36.11 12.67
C LYS A 359 5.12 -35.74 11.21
N GLN A 360 5.11 -36.72 10.30
CA GLN A 360 4.76 -36.46 8.90
C GLN A 360 3.32 -35.94 8.78
N ALA A 361 2.35 -36.60 9.41
CA ALA A 361 0.95 -36.16 9.39
C ALA A 361 0.75 -34.76 9.98
N PHE A 362 1.57 -34.38 10.97
CA PHE A 362 1.59 -33.01 11.50
C PHE A 362 2.13 -32.00 10.49
N LEU A 363 3.27 -32.28 9.84
CA LEU A 363 3.86 -31.39 8.83
C LEU A 363 2.98 -31.25 7.58
N ASP A 364 2.31 -32.33 7.16
CA ASP A 364 1.34 -32.31 6.07
C ASP A 364 0.17 -31.39 6.40
N ARG A 365 -0.34 -31.46 7.64
CA ARG A 365 -1.40 -30.58 8.13
C ARG A 365 -0.99 -29.12 8.14
N ILE A 366 0.21 -28.81 8.64
CA ILE A 366 0.74 -27.44 8.64
C ILE A 366 0.89 -26.91 7.20
N THR A 367 1.35 -27.75 6.27
CA THR A 367 1.47 -27.37 4.86
C THR A 367 0.11 -27.08 4.22
N ALA A 368 -0.92 -27.86 4.55
CA ALA A 368 -2.28 -27.62 4.08
C ALA A 368 -2.85 -26.28 4.59
N LEU A 369 -2.47 -25.86 5.80
CA LEU A 369 -2.90 -24.56 6.36
C LEU A 369 -2.28 -23.34 5.65
N LEU A 370 -1.26 -23.53 4.80
CA LEU A 370 -0.74 -22.48 3.92
C LEU A 370 -1.70 -22.20 2.75
N ASP A 371 -2.48 -23.20 2.30
CA ASP A 371 -3.48 -23.05 1.23
C ASP A 371 -4.76 -22.37 1.71
N GLY A 372 -5.12 -22.58 2.96
CA GLY A 372 -6.26 -21.93 3.57
C GLY A 372 -6.44 -22.33 5.02
N LEU A 373 -6.85 -21.36 5.83
CA LEU A 373 -7.23 -21.61 7.20
C LEU A 373 -8.71 -22.00 7.30
N PRO A 374 -9.05 -22.98 8.16
CA PRO A 374 -10.45 -23.30 8.44
C PRO A 374 -11.14 -22.12 9.14
N HIS A 375 -12.46 -22.01 8.96
CA HIS A 375 -13.27 -21.01 9.67
C HIS A 375 -13.40 -21.30 11.17
N THR A 376 -13.31 -22.56 11.56
CA THR A 376 -13.39 -23.00 12.95
C THR A 376 -12.21 -23.93 13.24
N PRO A 377 -11.36 -23.61 14.22
CA PRO A 377 -10.21 -24.44 14.53
C PRO A 377 -10.67 -25.76 15.18
N ALA A 378 -10.21 -26.88 14.64
CA ALA A 378 -10.36 -28.22 15.21
C ALA A 378 -9.18 -28.61 16.12
N SER A 379 -8.08 -27.85 16.06
CA SER A 379 -6.87 -28.11 16.83
C SER A 379 -6.25 -26.84 17.40
N ARG A 380 -5.39 -27.00 18.41
CA ARG A 380 -4.63 -25.90 19.01
C ARG A 380 -3.71 -25.21 17.98
N SER A 381 -3.08 -25.98 17.09
CA SER A 381 -2.23 -25.44 16.03
C SER A 381 -3.03 -24.58 15.04
N GLU A 382 -4.23 -25.02 14.65
CA GLU A 382 -5.13 -24.21 13.82
C GLU A 382 -5.54 -22.92 14.53
N ALA A 383 -5.95 -23.00 15.81
CA ALA A 383 -6.32 -21.83 16.59
C ALA A 383 -5.15 -20.82 16.69
N LEU A 384 -3.91 -21.30 16.84
CA LEU A 384 -2.72 -20.45 16.88
C LEU A 384 -2.48 -19.73 15.56
N LEU A 385 -2.51 -20.45 14.44
CA LEU A 385 -2.28 -19.85 13.12
C LEU A 385 -3.38 -18.86 12.75
N ILE A 386 -4.63 -19.13 13.13
CA ILE A 386 -5.71 -18.20 12.85
C ILE A 386 -5.61 -16.95 13.74
N ALA A 387 -5.23 -17.10 15.02
CA ALA A 387 -4.96 -15.97 15.89
C ALA A 387 -3.79 -15.11 15.37
N LEU A 388 -2.72 -15.75 14.88
CA LEU A 388 -1.57 -15.08 14.27
C LEU A 388 -1.96 -14.28 13.02
N LEU A 389 -2.90 -14.78 12.22
CA LEU A 389 -3.39 -14.12 11.00
C LEU A 389 -4.59 -13.19 11.23
N ARG A 390 -5.01 -12.99 12.49
CA ARG A 390 -6.12 -12.11 12.88
C ARG A 390 -7.39 -12.27 12.03
N ARG A 391 -7.74 -13.50 11.60
CA ARG A 391 -8.92 -13.65 10.74
C ARG A 391 -10.18 -13.19 11.48
N PRO A 392 -10.98 -12.29 10.90
CA PRO A 392 -12.24 -11.89 11.48
C PRO A 392 -13.22 -13.07 11.56
N GLY A 393 -14.04 -13.09 12.61
CA GLY A 393 -15.15 -14.03 12.74
C GLY A 393 -14.86 -15.31 13.54
N ILE A 394 -13.69 -15.46 14.15
CA ILE A 394 -13.49 -16.51 15.17
C ILE A 394 -14.21 -16.13 16.47
N PRO A 395 -15.04 -17.04 17.03
CA PRO A 395 -15.59 -16.87 18.36
C PRO A 395 -14.46 -16.81 19.42
N PRO A 396 -14.43 -15.79 20.31
CA PRO A 396 -13.36 -15.62 21.29
C PRO A 396 -13.14 -16.83 22.22
N ASP A 397 -14.15 -17.66 22.45
CA ASP A 397 -14.08 -18.89 23.25
C ASP A 397 -13.28 -20.02 22.58
N LYS A 398 -13.03 -19.92 21.27
CA LYS A 398 -12.20 -20.88 20.51
C LYS A 398 -10.72 -20.51 20.48
N VAL A 399 -10.38 -19.30 20.92
CA VAL A 399 -8.99 -18.84 21.06
C VAL A 399 -8.58 -19.01 22.52
N PRO A 400 -7.50 -19.76 22.82
CA PRO A 400 -6.94 -19.83 24.16
C PRO A 400 -6.78 -18.46 24.81
N ARG A 401 -7.13 -18.35 26.10
CA ARG A 401 -7.15 -17.09 26.85
C ARG A 401 -5.84 -16.30 26.77
N ALA A 402 -4.71 -17.02 26.71
CA ALA A 402 -3.37 -16.43 26.55
C ALA A 402 -3.21 -15.61 25.26
N TRP A 403 -3.97 -15.91 24.21
CA TRP A 403 -3.89 -15.26 22.90
C TRP A 403 -5.07 -14.34 22.62
N GLN A 404 -6.09 -14.30 23.49
CA GLN A 404 -7.22 -13.38 23.33
C GLN A 404 -6.76 -11.92 23.32
N ALA A 405 -5.69 -11.60 24.04
CA ALA A 405 -5.05 -10.29 24.00
C ALA A 405 -4.47 -9.93 22.62
N TRP A 406 -4.22 -10.92 21.76
CA TRP A 406 -3.75 -10.70 20.39
C TRP A 406 -4.89 -10.48 19.40
N TYR A 407 -6.12 -10.84 19.79
CA TYR A 407 -7.31 -10.83 18.93
C TYR A 407 -8.28 -9.68 19.27
N ALA A 408 -8.28 -9.23 20.52
CA ALA A 408 -9.10 -8.09 20.93
C ALA A 408 -8.49 -6.78 20.40
N PRO A 409 -9.28 -5.87 19.80
CA PRO A 409 -8.81 -4.51 19.57
C PRO A 409 -8.37 -3.91 20.92
N PRO A 410 -7.35 -3.03 20.95
CA PRO A 410 -6.96 -2.36 22.17
C PRO A 410 -8.21 -1.70 22.78
N PRO A 411 -8.40 -1.76 24.12
CA PRO A 411 -9.52 -1.09 24.74
C PRO A 411 -9.50 0.39 24.34
N PRO A 412 -10.66 1.04 24.12
CA PRO A 412 -10.70 2.44 23.77
C PRO A 412 -9.91 3.24 24.81
N GLU A 413 -9.01 4.11 24.36
CA GLU A 413 -8.25 5.01 25.23
C GLU A 413 -9.24 5.76 26.11
N GLN A 414 -9.11 5.58 27.43
CA GLN A 414 -9.86 6.42 28.36
C GLN A 414 -9.39 7.86 28.14
N PRO A 415 -10.31 8.82 27.99
CA PRO A 415 -9.93 10.21 27.82
C PRO A 415 -9.00 10.62 28.97
N PRO A 416 -7.98 11.46 28.70
CA PRO A 416 -7.05 11.89 29.73
C PRO A 416 -7.85 12.49 30.89
N THR A 417 -7.65 11.95 32.08
CA THR A 417 -8.27 12.46 33.30
C THR A 417 -7.75 13.88 33.50
N GLU A 418 -8.62 14.88 33.35
CA GLU A 418 -8.32 16.25 33.74
C GLU A 418 -7.90 16.24 35.22
N THR A 419 -6.67 16.69 35.49
CA THR A 419 -6.12 16.86 36.84
C THR A 419 -5.93 18.32 37.14
#